data_AF-A0A2U3JY55-F1
#
_entry.id   AF-A0A2U3JY55-F1
#
_cell.length_a   1.000
_cell.length_b   1.000
_cell.length_c   1.000
_cell.angle_alpha   90.00
_cell.angle_beta   90.00
_cell.angle_gamma   90.00
#
_symmetry.space_group_name_H-M   'P 1'
#
loop_
_entity.id
_entity.type
_entity.pdbx_description
1 polymer ?
#
loop_
_entity_poly.entity_id
_entity_poly.type
_entity_poly.pdbx_seq_one_letter_code
_entity_poly.pdbx_strand_id
1 'polypeptide(L)'
;MRVGNWNREHRGIYRLAQYPWTDRPDLVLWSLWSRNRNEEIEGVYSHHTVLSFYDLSDLNPAKLHMTVPTDFRRNCEIPGILVLHYADLPESDVRTGQGFNLTTPLRAVLDLIEARTVEPTFILQALVQGFDRGLITHHQIENRQMSGPACKFVEETLRLAA
;
A
#
# COMPACT_ATOMS: atom_id res chain seq x y z
N MET A 1 -25.38 33.16 -10.95
CA MET A 1 -24.04 32.58 -10.80
C MET A 1 -24.18 31.22 -10.11
N ARG A 2 -23.98 30.10 -10.83
CA ARG A 2 -24.01 28.76 -10.23
C ARG A 2 -22.60 28.47 -9.70
N VAL A 3 -22.47 28.45 -8.38
CA VAL A 3 -21.21 28.26 -7.66
C VAL A 3 -20.98 26.76 -7.47
N GLY A 4 -19.85 26.24 -7.94
CA GLY A 4 -19.28 24.93 -7.58
C GLY A 4 -19.68 23.75 -8.49
N ASN A 5 -18.87 23.48 -9.52
CA ASN A 5 -18.99 22.28 -10.37
C ASN A 5 -18.45 21.06 -9.61
N TRP A 6 -19.33 20.18 -9.12
CA TRP A 6 -18.96 18.93 -8.46
C TRP A 6 -19.01 17.77 -9.46
N ASN A 7 -17.93 17.00 -9.56
CA ASN A 7 -17.85 15.78 -10.36
C ASN A 7 -18.05 14.58 -9.43
N ARG A 8 -18.93 13.65 -9.82
CA ARG A 8 -19.17 12.42 -9.06
C ARG A 8 -18.16 11.35 -9.45
N GLU A 9 -17.33 10.93 -8.51
CA GLU A 9 -16.29 9.91 -8.73
C GLU A 9 -16.76 8.51 -8.35
N HIS A 10 -17.40 8.40 -7.19
CA HIS A 10 -17.97 7.15 -6.71
C HIS A 10 -19.20 7.41 -5.85
N ARG A 11 -19.89 6.35 -5.40
CA ARG A 11 -21.01 6.49 -4.48
C ARG A 11 -20.56 7.22 -3.21
N GLY A 12 -21.11 8.41 -2.98
CA GLY A 12 -20.79 9.23 -1.80
C GLY A 12 -19.47 10.00 -1.89
N ILE A 13 -18.74 9.95 -3.02
CA ILE A 13 -17.46 10.66 -3.19
C ILE A 13 -17.54 11.57 -4.41
N TYR A 14 -17.28 12.86 -4.17
CA TYR A 14 -17.33 13.92 -5.16
C TYR A 14 -16.03 14.72 -5.17
N ARG A 15 -15.62 15.17 -6.34
CA ARG A 15 -14.48 16.07 -6.54
C ARG A 15 -14.97 17.45 -6.93
N LEU A 16 -14.33 18.49 -6.41
CA LEU A 16 -14.47 19.85 -6.93
C LEU A 16 -13.76 19.95 -8.29
N ALA A 17 -14.47 20.31 -9.35
CA ALA A 17 -13.95 20.27 -10.73
C ALA A 17 -12.76 21.19 -10.99
N GLN A 18 -12.58 22.25 -10.18
CA GLN A 18 -11.52 23.23 -10.34
C GLN A 18 -10.38 23.06 -9.32
N TYR A 19 -10.47 22.08 -8.43
CA TYR A 19 -9.43 21.83 -7.45
C TYR A 19 -8.29 21.01 -8.10
N PRO A 20 -7.02 21.37 -7.86
CA PRO A 20 -5.89 20.68 -8.48
C PRO A 20 -5.82 19.21 -8.08
N TRP A 21 -5.34 18.39 -9.00
CA TRP A 21 -5.12 16.96 -8.75
C TRP A 21 -3.95 16.79 -7.78
N THR A 22 -4.08 15.85 -6.85
CA THR A 22 -2.93 15.34 -6.09
C THR A 22 -2.10 14.42 -6.99
N ASP A 23 -0.85 14.14 -6.61
CA ASP A 23 0.04 13.26 -7.41
C ASP A 23 -0.55 11.86 -7.64
N ARG A 24 -1.30 11.36 -6.64
CA ARG A 24 -1.97 10.05 -6.66
C ARG A 24 -3.44 10.20 -6.26
N PRO A 25 -4.29 10.72 -7.16
CA PRO A 25 -5.69 11.00 -6.85
C PRO A 25 -6.55 9.74 -6.77
N ASP A 26 -6.10 8.68 -7.45
CA ASP A 26 -6.61 7.31 -7.33
C ASP A 26 -6.47 6.80 -5.89
N LEU A 27 -5.30 7.01 -5.26
CA LEU A 27 -5.06 6.56 -3.89
C LEU A 27 -5.94 7.34 -2.89
N VAL A 28 -6.07 8.65 -3.06
CA VAL A 28 -6.98 9.44 -2.21
C VAL A 28 -8.43 8.96 -2.33
N LEU A 29 -8.90 8.74 -3.57
CA LEU A 29 -10.28 8.32 -3.82
C LEU A 29 -10.63 7.03 -3.07
N TRP A 30 -9.80 5.99 -3.15
CA TRP A 30 -10.13 4.73 -2.51
C TRP A 30 -9.80 4.69 -1.01
N SER A 31 -8.94 5.59 -0.50
CA SER A 31 -8.83 5.81 0.95
C SER A 31 -10.08 6.48 1.53
N LEU A 32 -10.74 7.37 0.80
CA LEU A 32 -12.06 7.87 1.21
C LEU A 32 -13.11 6.75 1.23
N TRP A 33 -13.04 5.83 0.26
CA TRP A 33 -13.90 4.64 0.24
C TRP A 33 -13.63 3.69 1.42
N SER A 34 -12.49 3.74 2.12
CA SER A 34 -12.21 2.89 3.29
C SER A 34 -12.51 3.54 4.64
N ARG A 35 -13.13 4.74 4.69
CA ARG A 35 -13.47 5.43 5.94
C ARG A 35 -14.53 4.77 6.82
N ASN A 36 -14.29 4.53 8.10
CA ASN A 36 -15.32 4.03 9.01
C ASN A 36 -16.43 5.06 9.32
N ARG A 37 -17.32 4.70 10.25
CA ARG A 37 -18.44 5.56 10.70
C ARG A 37 -17.98 6.80 11.46
N ASN A 38 -16.77 6.79 12.00
CA ASN A 38 -16.13 7.92 12.66
C ASN A 38 -15.34 8.78 11.66
N GLU A 39 -15.49 8.52 10.36
CA GLU A 39 -14.79 9.20 9.25
C GLU A 39 -13.27 8.95 9.20
N GLU A 40 -12.77 7.96 9.93
CA GLU A 40 -11.35 7.59 9.97
C GLU A 40 -11.02 6.64 8.82
N ILE A 41 -9.93 6.90 8.10
CA ILE A 41 -9.45 6.03 7.01
C ILE A 41 -8.88 4.75 7.62
N GLU A 42 -9.53 3.61 7.39
CA GLU A 42 -9.06 2.30 7.86
C GLU A 42 -8.16 1.58 6.84
N GLY A 43 -8.27 1.94 5.57
CA GLY A 43 -7.50 1.31 4.51
C GLY A 43 -6.08 1.83 4.40
N VAL A 44 -5.12 0.92 4.44
CA VAL A 44 -3.69 1.16 4.25
C VAL A 44 -3.24 0.46 2.98
N TYR A 45 -2.81 1.20 1.96
CA TYR A 45 -2.27 0.61 0.73
C TYR A 45 -1.05 -0.24 1.03
N SER A 46 -0.98 -1.43 0.43
CA SER A 46 0.01 -2.45 0.76
C SER A 46 0.42 -3.27 -0.47
N HIS A 47 1.30 -4.25 -0.28
CA HIS A 47 1.72 -5.19 -1.32
C HIS A 47 2.16 -4.48 -2.62
N HIS A 48 1.61 -4.88 -3.77
CA HIS A 48 1.90 -4.34 -5.09
C HIS A 48 1.74 -2.82 -5.19
N THR A 49 0.74 -2.23 -4.51
CA THR A 49 0.50 -0.78 -4.59
C THR A 49 1.68 0.00 -4.02
N VAL A 50 2.25 -0.47 -2.91
CA VAL A 50 3.38 0.20 -2.26
C VAL A 50 4.65 0.04 -3.09
N LEU A 51 4.91 -1.16 -3.63
CA LEU A 51 6.06 -1.36 -4.51
C LEU A 51 5.97 -0.47 -5.76
N SER A 52 4.80 -0.37 -6.38
CA SER A 52 4.57 0.51 -7.54
C SER A 52 4.65 1.99 -7.16
N PHE A 53 4.13 2.38 -5.99
CA PHE A 53 4.19 3.77 -5.52
C PHE A 53 5.62 4.28 -5.33
N TYR A 54 6.50 3.44 -4.76
CA TYR A 54 7.90 3.76 -4.54
C TYR A 54 8.83 3.36 -5.71
N ASP A 55 8.26 2.84 -6.79
CA ASP A 55 8.99 2.36 -7.98
C ASP A 55 10.14 1.38 -7.60
N LEU A 56 9.81 0.42 -6.74
CA LEU A 56 10.80 -0.52 -6.17
C LEU A 56 11.02 -1.75 -7.06
N SER A 57 10.08 -2.05 -7.95
CA SER A 57 10.22 -3.12 -8.92
C SER A 57 9.42 -2.80 -10.17
N ASP A 58 9.68 -3.55 -11.25
CA ASP A 58 8.97 -3.40 -12.53
C ASP A 58 7.52 -3.93 -12.47
N LEU A 59 6.95 -4.08 -11.27
CA LEU A 59 5.55 -4.47 -11.09
C LEU A 59 4.63 -3.33 -11.53
N ASN A 60 3.78 -3.65 -12.49
CA ASN A 60 2.70 -2.78 -12.93
C ASN A 60 1.32 -3.40 -12.59
N PRO A 61 0.88 -3.32 -11.33
CA PRO A 61 -0.35 -3.98 -10.91
C PRO A 61 -1.58 -3.31 -11.54
N ALA A 62 -2.44 -4.12 -12.14
CA ALA A 62 -3.72 -3.64 -12.69
C ALA A 62 -4.76 -3.25 -11.61
N LYS A 63 -4.47 -3.57 -10.34
CA LYS A 63 -5.35 -3.34 -9.18
C LYS A 63 -4.60 -2.69 -8.03
N LEU A 64 -5.35 -1.99 -7.19
CA LEU A 64 -4.86 -1.40 -5.97
C LEU A 64 -5.09 -2.37 -4.81
N HIS A 65 -4.00 -2.81 -4.21
CA HIS A 65 -3.97 -3.62 -3.00
C HIS A 65 -4.01 -2.75 -1.74
N MET A 66 -4.92 -3.07 -0.84
CA MET A 66 -5.18 -2.34 0.39
C MET A 66 -5.38 -3.32 1.54
N THR A 67 -4.63 -3.14 2.62
CA THR A 67 -4.86 -3.84 3.89
C THR A 67 -5.86 -3.04 4.72
N VAL A 68 -6.84 -3.73 5.29
CA VAL A 68 -7.84 -3.20 6.21
C VAL A 68 -7.84 -4.04 7.50
N PRO A 69 -8.32 -3.49 8.64
CA PRO A 69 -8.48 -4.24 9.87
C PRO A 69 -9.30 -5.52 9.69
N THR A 70 -9.06 -6.52 10.53
CA THR A 70 -9.74 -7.83 10.41
C THR A 70 -11.25 -7.75 10.61
N ASP A 71 -11.70 -6.77 11.38
CA ASP A 71 -13.11 -6.46 11.64
C ASP A 71 -13.70 -5.45 10.63
N PHE A 72 -12.95 -5.05 9.60
CA PHE A 72 -13.41 -4.08 8.60
C PHE A 72 -14.71 -4.52 7.92
N ARG A 73 -15.71 -3.63 7.90
CA ARG A 73 -17.01 -3.88 7.26
C ARG A 73 -17.45 -2.69 6.40
N ARG A 74 -17.91 -3.00 5.19
CA ARG A 74 -18.57 -2.05 4.29
C ARG A 74 -19.95 -2.54 3.88
N ASN A 75 -20.93 -1.65 4.00
CA ASN A 75 -22.31 -1.86 3.51
C ASN A 75 -22.46 -1.51 2.02
N CYS A 76 -21.36 -1.41 1.29
CA CYS A 76 -21.30 -1.07 -0.13
C CYS A 76 -20.42 -2.10 -0.82
N GLU A 77 -20.67 -2.34 -2.10
CA GLU A 77 -19.84 -3.21 -2.92
C GLU A 77 -18.38 -2.75 -2.91
N ILE A 78 -17.47 -3.71 -2.87
CA ILE A 78 -16.03 -3.45 -3.00
C ILE A 78 -15.76 -3.04 -4.45
N PRO A 79 -15.19 -1.85 -4.69
CA PRO A 79 -14.79 -1.43 -6.03
C PRO A 79 -13.90 -2.48 -6.71
N GLY A 80 -14.19 -2.84 -7.95
CA GLY A 80 -13.47 -3.92 -8.66
C GLY A 80 -11.96 -3.66 -8.88
N ILE A 81 -11.52 -2.42 -8.72
CA ILE A 81 -10.11 -2.01 -8.75
C ILE A 81 -9.36 -2.35 -7.45
N LEU A 82 -10.07 -2.60 -6.34
CA LEU A 82 -9.48 -2.92 -5.04
C LEU A 82 -9.32 -4.41 -4.83
N VAL A 83 -8.17 -4.80 -4.29
CA VAL A 83 -7.94 -6.10 -3.67
C VAL A 83 -7.72 -5.85 -2.18
N LEU A 84 -8.63 -6.37 -1.35
CA LEU A 84 -8.55 -6.21 0.09
C LEU A 84 -7.79 -7.37 0.73
N HIS A 85 -6.89 -7.00 1.64
CA HIS A 85 -6.21 -7.89 2.56
C HIS A 85 -6.66 -7.57 3.97
N TYR A 86 -6.80 -8.56 4.83
CA TYR A 86 -7.30 -8.38 6.19
C TYR A 86 -6.21 -8.68 7.20
N ALA A 87 -5.73 -7.64 7.88
CA ALA A 87 -4.72 -7.75 8.93
C ALA A 87 -4.73 -6.50 9.80
N ASP A 88 -4.53 -6.70 11.10
CA ASP A 88 -4.36 -5.59 12.05
C ASP A 88 -2.89 -5.16 12.01
N LEU A 89 -2.63 -4.04 11.34
CA LEU A 89 -1.28 -3.54 11.12
C LEU A 89 -0.78 -2.78 12.36
N PRO A 90 0.46 -3.01 12.82
CA PRO A 90 1.07 -2.16 13.84
C PRO A 90 1.32 -0.76 13.27
N GLU A 91 1.24 0.27 14.11
CA GLU A 91 1.49 1.66 13.68
C GLU A 91 2.87 1.87 13.05
N SER A 92 3.87 1.10 13.50
CA SER A 92 5.23 1.12 12.93
C SER A 92 5.28 0.71 11.45
N ASP A 93 4.26 0.00 10.98
CA ASP A 93 4.10 -0.39 9.57
C ASP A 93 3.38 0.62 8.73
N VAL A 94 2.75 1.64 9.32
CA VAL A 94 1.88 2.56 8.61
C VAL A 94 2.60 3.90 8.41
N ARG A 95 2.50 4.42 7.19
CA ARG A 95 2.95 5.74 6.79
C ARG A 95 1.76 6.54 6.31
N THR A 96 1.45 7.62 7.02
CA THR A 96 0.38 8.54 6.63
C THR A 96 0.91 9.54 5.61
N GLY A 97 0.30 9.53 4.43
CA GLY A 97 0.54 10.49 3.36
C GLY A 97 -0.52 11.58 3.32
N GLN A 98 -0.57 12.34 2.22
CA GLN A 98 -1.59 13.35 2.02
C GLN A 98 -2.92 12.73 1.55
N GLY A 99 -3.75 12.35 2.52
CA GLY A 99 -5.12 11.87 2.28
C GLY A 99 -5.25 10.35 2.07
N PHE A 100 -4.17 9.60 2.29
CA PHE A 100 -4.15 8.13 2.26
C PHE A 100 -3.03 7.58 3.14
N ASN A 101 -3.12 6.30 3.49
CA ASN A 101 -2.10 5.58 4.26
C ASN A 101 -1.42 4.52 3.38
N LEU A 102 -0.13 4.30 3.58
CA LEU A 102 0.68 3.25 2.95
C LEU A 102 1.32 2.38 4.02
N THR A 103 1.60 1.11 3.72
CA THR A 103 2.54 0.35 4.53
C THR A 103 3.97 0.79 4.26
N THR A 104 4.89 0.49 5.18
CA THR A 104 6.32 0.65 4.92
C THR A 104 6.75 -0.23 3.73
N PRO A 105 7.77 0.19 2.96
CA PRO A 105 8.33 -0.64 1.89
C PRO A 105 8.71 -2.04 2.34
N LEU A 106 9.39 -2.17 3.50
CA LEU A 106 9.72 -3.46 4.08
C LEU A 106 8.47 -4.30 4.35
N ARG A 107 7.43 -3.72 4.95
CA ARG A 107 6.18 -4.44 5.20
C ARG A 107 5.55 -4.95 3.90
N ALA A 108 5.47 -4.12 2.86
CA ALA A 108 4.91 -4.52 1.59
C ALA A 108 5.68 -5.65 0.91
N VAL A 109 7.01 -5.67 1.01
CA VAL A 109 7.84 -6.77 0.53
C VAL A 109 7.56 -8.06 1.30
N LEU A 110 7.50 -7.99 2.63
CA LEU A 110 7.20 -9.15 3.48
C LEU A 110 5.81 -9.74 3.18
N ASP A 111 4.81 -8.87 3.04
CA ASP A 111 3.45 -9.25 2.66
C ASP A 111 3.43 -10.00 1.31
N LEU A 112 4.22 -9.57 0.33
CA LEU A 112 4.32 -10.24 -0.97
C LEU A 112 5.02 -11.60 -0.91
N ILE A 113 6.06 -11.72 -0.09
CA ILE A 113 6.74 -13.01 0.15
C ILE A 113 5.76 -14.01 0.76
N GLU A 114 4.96 -13.57 1.74
CA GLU A 114 3.99 -14.43 2.42
C GLU A 114 2.83 -14.80 1.51
N ALA A 115 2.32 -13.86 0.73
CA ALA A 115 1.22 -14.09 -0.20
C ALA A 115 1.61 -15.01 -1.37
N ARG A 116 2.90 -15.10 -1.72
CA ARG A 116 3.43 -15.85 -2.88
C ARG A 116 2.69 -15.52 -4.18
N THR A 117 2.36 -14.25 -4.35
CA THR A 117 1.60 -13.75 -5.51
C THR A 117 2.49 -13.20 -6.62
N VAL A 118 3.81 -13.12 -6.37
CA VAL A 118 4.79 -12.47 -7.24
C VAL A 118 6.01 -13.36 -7.39
N GLU A 119 6.61 -13.33 -8.59
CA GLU A 119 7.86 -14.00 -8.89
C GLU A 119 9.02 -13.49 -8.00
N PRO A 120 9.91 -14.36 -7.50
CA PRO A 120 11.05 -13.99 -6.65
C PRO A 120 11.90 -12.83 -7.19
N THR A 121 12.03 -12.71 -8.52
CA THR A 121 12.83 -11.67 -9.17
C THR A 121 12.33 -10.26 -8.84
N PHE A 122 11.01 -10.03 -8.80
CA PHE A 122 10.47 -8.72 -8.45
C PHE A 122 10.64 -8.40 -6.96
N ILE A 123 10.65 -9.43 -6.11
CA ILE A 123 10.92 -9.26 -4.67
C ILE A 123 12.38 -8.88 -4.47
N LEU A 124 13.30 -9.53 -5.19
CA LEU A 124 14.72 -9.20 -5.20
C LEU A 124 14.96 -7.77 -5.67
N GLN A 125 14.35 -7.35 -6.80
CA GLN A 125 14.40 -5.96 -7.27
C GLN A 125 13.93 -4.99 -6.18
N ALA A 126 12.78 -5.28 -5.55
CA ALA A 126 12.21 -4.42 -4.51
C ALA A 126 13.11 -4.25 -3.29
N LEU A 127 13.78 -5.33 -2.87
CA LEU A 127 14.76 -5.28 -1.79
C LEU A 127 15.98 -4.45 -2.18
N VAL A 128 16.60 -4.73 -3.33
CA VAL A 128 17.79 -4.00 -3.82
C VAL A 128 17.49 -2.52 -3.96
N GLN A 129 16.45 -2.14 -4.69
CA GLN A 129 16.05 -0.73 -4.84
C GLN A 129 15.66 -0.10 -3.50
N GLY A 130 15.04 -0.87 -2.60
CA GLY A 130 14.68 -0.43 -1.26
C GLY A 130 15.92 -0.06 -0.43
N PHE A 131 16.97 -0.88 -0.47
CA PHE A 131 18.23 -0.59 0.21
C PHE A 131 18.98 0.56 -0.45
N ASP A 132 19.16 0.52 -1.76
CA ASP A 132 19.92 1.54 -2.53
C ASP A 132 19.35 2.95 -2.31
N ARG A 133 18.01 3.06 -2.20
CA ARG A 133 17.30 4.33 -1.98
C ARG A 133 17.10 4.67 -0.50
N GLY A 134 17.57 3.82 0.42
CA GLY A 134 17.40 4.02 1.87
C GLY A 134 15.97 3.90 2.39
N LEU A 135 15.06 3.33 1.59
CA LEU A 135 13.66 3.08 1.92
C LEU A 135 13.46 1.85 2.80
N ILE A 136 14.40 0.90 2.72
CA ILE A 136 14.54 -0.26 3.59
C ILE A 136 15.94 -0.19 4.20
N THR A 137 16.05 -0.37 5.52
CA THR A 137 17.33 -0.34 6.22
C THR A 137 17.60 -1.66 6.94
N HIS A 138 18.89 -2.00 7.12
CA HIS A 138 19.30 -3.18 7.90
C HIS A 138 18.71 -3.17 9.31
N HIS A 139 18.71 -2.02 9.97
CA HIS A 139 18.13 -1.86 11.31
C HIS A 139 16.61 -2.19 11.33
N GLN A 140 15.87 -1.88 10.27
CA GLN A 140 14.46 -2.26 10.19
C GLN A 140 14.27 -3.77 10.07
N ILE A 141 15.21 -4.48 9.45
CA ILE A 141 15.17 -5.94 9.27
C ILE A 141 15.57 -6.66 10.56
N GLU A 142 16.64 -6.20 11.22
CA GLU A 142 17.13 -6.80 12.47
C GLU A 142 16.09 -6.72 13.60
N ASN A 143 15.35 -5.60 13.66
CA ASN A 143 14.30 -5.42 14.66
C ASN A 143 12.96 -6.05 14.26
N ARG A 144 12.89 -6.72 13.09
CA ARG A 144 11.67 -7.31 12.56
C ARG A 144 11.59 -8.77 12.97
N GLN A 145 10.48 -9.16 13.60
CA GLN A 145 10.11 -10.57 13.61
C GLN A 145 9.55 -10.95 12.23
N MET A 146 10.24 -11.84 11.53
CA MET A 146 9.87 -12.31 10.20
C MET A 146 9.49 -13.79 10.23
N SER A 147 8.59 -14.20 9.32
CA SER A 147 8.33 -15.62 9.08
C SER A 147 9.59 -16.29 8.49
N GLY A 148 9.74 -17.60 8.73
CA GLY A 148 10.93 -18.35 8.29
C GLY A 148 11.26 -18.20 6.79
N PRO A 149 10.27 -18.27 5.87
CA PRO A 149 10.51 -18.03 4.44
C PRO A 149 10.99 -16.61 4.14
N ALA A 150 10.38 -15.60 4.78
CA ALA A 150 10.75 -14.19 4.58
C ALA A 150 12.16 -13.89 5.09
N CYS A 151 12.52 -14.41 6.26
CA CYS A 151 13.85 -14.29 6.82
C CYS A 151 14.92 -14.84 5.86
N LYS A 152 14.73 -16.08 5.38
CA LYS A 152 15.67 -16.72 4.44
C LYS A 152 15.82 -15.90 3.15
N PHE A 153 14.72 -15.45 2.58
CA PHE A 153 14.74 -14.69 1.32
C PHE A 153 15.47 -13.35 1.46
N VAL A 154 15.22 -12.64 2.56
CA VAL A 154 15.89 -11.36 2.86
C VAL A 154 17.38 -11.58 3.12
N GLU A 155 17.76 -12.60 3.89
CA GLU A 155 19.17 -12.95 4.13
C GLU A 155 19.91 -13.33 2.83
N GLU A 156 19.30 -14.14 1.97
CA GLU A 156 19.87 -14.51 0.67
C GLU A 156 20.07 -13.26 -0.20
N THR A 157 19.10 -12.36 -0.21
CA THR A 157 19.19 -11.10 -0.96
C THR A 157 20.31 -10.21 -0.44
N LEU A 158 20.44 -10.05 0.88
CA LEU A 158 21.51 -9.29 1.51
C LEU A 158 22.90 -9.84 1.18
N ARG A 159 23.04 -11.16 1.03
CA ARG A 159 24.30 -11.79 0.62
C ARG A 159 24.65 -11.55 -0.85
N LEU A 160 23.65 -11.38 -1.72
CA LEU A 160 23.86 -11.11 -3.14
C LEU A 160 24.15 -9.64 -3.43
N ALA A 161 23.73 -8.73 -2.55
CA ALA A 161 23.95 -7.29 -2.66
C ALA A 161 25.26 -6.80 -2.01
N ALA A 162 25.94 -7.66 -1.23
CA ALA A 162 27.22 -7.39 -0.58
C ALA A 162 28.41 -7.81 -1.46
#